data_AF-A0A167KL88-F1
#
_entry.id   AF-A0A167KL88-F1
#
_cell.length_a   1.000
_cell.length_b   1.000
_cell.length_c   1.000
_cell.angle_alpha   90.00
_cell.angle_beta   90.00
_cell.angle_gamma   90.00
#
_symmetry.space_group_name_H-M   'P 1'
#
loop_
_entity.id
_entity.type
_entity.pdbx_description
1 polymer ?
#
loop_
_entity_poly.entity_id
_entity_poly.type
_entity_poly.pdbx_seq_one_letter_code
_entity_poly.pdbx_strand_id
1 'polypeptide(L)'
;MATLNSVGACRSGFSLLLSSRLYKTFVCPKLEYVLAISTLLKQDIKVLESIQDKCLRMIVGGHATSFTIVLKHICNLPSMKFRADVLKAKFCIRSRFLPAQFLLSLLHRHHTIYSSLVSLGKNNLLSHLPPTLKLRSPSAVKNHFESIREAGFATFLQSNTQVLIQACCPVLGVDPILFLPASCVERGCLIRWRMR
;
A
#
# COMPACT_ATOMS: atom_id res chain seq x y z
N MET A 1 -2.79 3.92 18.70
CA MET A 1 -2.17 5.26 18.58
C MET A 1 -1.09 5.47 19.64
N ALA A 2 -1.38 5.25 20.94
CA ALA A 2 -0.37 5.26 22.01
C ALA A 2 0.82 4.30 21.76
N THR A 3 0.56 3.16 21.12
CA THR A 3 1.55 2.12 20.81
C THR A 3 2.63 2.52 19.81
N LEU A 4 2.40 3.47 18.90
CA LEU A 4 3.43 3.92 17.95
C LEU A 4 4.43 4.86 18.65
N ASN A 5 3.92 5.76 19.49
CA ASN A 5 4.74 6.67 20.28
C ASN A 5 5.53 5.91 21.34
N SER A 6 4.94 4.90 22.00
CA SER A 6 5.64 4.09 23.01
C SER A 6 6.77 3.25 22.44
N VAL A 7 6.70 2.89 21.15
CA VAL A 7 7.75 2.14 20.45
C VAL A 7 8.84 3.07 19.90
N GLY A 8 8.68 4.39 19.98
CA GLY A 8 9.65 5.36 19.43
C GLY A 8 9.51 5.60 17.92
N ALA A 9 8.42 5.15 17.30
CA ALA A 9 8.08 5.46 15.90
C ALA A 9 7.49 6.88 15.79
N CYS A 10 8.28 7.87 16.21
CA CYS A 10 7.97 9.29 16.21
C CYS A 10 9.19 10.11 15.75
N ARG A 11 8.99 11.41 15.51
CA ARG A 11 10.01 12.35 14.95
C ARG A 11 11.37 12.32 15.67
N SER A 12 11.42 12.03 16.96
CA SER A 12 12.63 12.03 17.78
C SER A 12 13.24 10.66 18.03
N GLY A 13 12.59 9.56 17.59
CA GLY A 13 13.05 8.20 17.87
C GLY A 13 13.83 7.58 16.72
N PHE A 14 13.11 7.05 15.72
CA PHE A 14 13.71 6.30 14.62
C PHE A 14 13.86 7.11 13.32
N SER A 15 14.79 6.68 12.47
CA SER A 15 14.91 7.19 11.10
C SER A 15 13.62 6.97 10.31
N LEU A 16 13.32 7.83 9.34
CA LEU A 16 12.13 7.72 8.50
C LEU A 16 12.01 6.33 7.82
N LEU A 17 13.14 5.77 7.40
CA LEU A 17 13.19 4.43 6.81
C LEU A 17 12.78 3.35 7.81
N LEU A 18 13.34 3.40 9.02
CA LEU A 18 13.03 2.40 10.05
C LEU A 18 11.59 2.55 10.51
N SER A 19 11.12 3.78 10.75
CA SER A 19 9.73 4.05 11.12
C SER A 19 8.73 3.60 10.05
N SER A 20 9.02 3.81 8.76
CA SER A 20 8.16 3.35 7.67
C SER A 20 8.15 1.82 7.54
N ARG A 21 9.29 1.15 7.80
CA ARG A 21 9.36 -0.32 7.89
C ARG A 21 8.57 -0.85 9.09
N LEU A 22 8.68 -0.22 10.26
CA LEU A 22 7.89 -0.58 11.45
C LEU A 22 6.40 -0.40 11.19
N TYR A 23 5.99 0.70 10.56
CA TYR A 23 4.62 0.92 10.12
C TYR A 23 4.14 -0.21 9.20
N LYS A 24 4.91 -0.53 8.14
CA LYS A 24 4.58 -1.60 7.19
C LYS A 24 4.51 -2.98 7.85
N THR A 25 5.32 -3.21 8.88
CA THR A 25 5.42 -4.52 9.55
C THR A 25 4.35 -4.71 10.62
N PHE A 26 4.00 -3.68 11.39
CA PHE A 26 3.15 -3.82 12.57
C PHE A 26 1.79 -3.13 12.45
N VAL A 27 1.69 -2.04 11.69
CA VAL A 27 0.46 -1.24 11.57
C VAL A 27 -0.32 -1.63 10.33
N CYS A 28 0.32 -1.72 9.17
CA CYS A 28 -0.33 -2.12 7.93
C CYS A 28 -1.11 -3.44 8.07
N PRO A 29 -0.57 -4.52 8.67
CA PRO A 29 -1.33 -5.77 8.81
C PRO A 29 -2.63 -5.60 9.60
N LYS A 30 -2.69 -4.69 10.57
CA LYS A 30 -3.91 -4.40 11.34
C LYS A 30 -4.97 -3.71 10.48
N LEU A 31 -4.55 -2.80 9.61
CA LEU A 31 -5.44 -2.16 8.64
C LEU A 31 -5.87 -3.12 7.52
N GLU A 32 -5.02 -4.10 7.21
CA GLU A 32 -5.19 -5.01 6.08
C GLU A 32 -5.98 -6.27 6.38
N TYR A 33 -6.09 -6.65 7.65
CA TYR A 33 -6.57 -7.96 8.09
C TYR A 33 -7.87 -8.43 7.39
N VAL A 34 -8.86 -7.54 7.29
CA VAL A 34 -10.17 -7.88 6.71
C VAL A 34 -10.34 -7.41 5.25
N LEU A 35 -9.41 -6.61 4.72
CA LEU A 35 -9.56 -5.98 3.40
C LEU A 35 -9.70 -7.00 2.26
N ALA A 36 -9.12 -8.18 2.42
CA ALA A 36 -9.14 -9.24 1.42
C ALA A 36 -10.54 -9.85 1.21
N ILE A 37 -11.40 -9.80 2.23
CA ILE A 37 -12.73 -10.45 2.24
C ILE A 37 -13.89 -9.45 2.31
N SER A 38 -13.63 -8.18 2.63
CA SER A 38 -14.65 -7.14 2.74
C SER A 38 -15.03 -6.48 1.41
N THR A 39 -16.33 -6.24 1.24
CA THR A 39 -16.88 -5.33 0.23
C THR A 39 -16.85 -3.89 0.75
N LEU A 40 -15.73 -3.19 0.51
CA LEU A 40 -15.53 -1.81 0.95
C LEU A 40 -16.26 -0.82 0.04
N LEU A 41 -16.99 0.11 0.63
CA LEU A 41 -17.54 1.27 -0.05
C LEU A 41 -16.44 2.33 -0.27
N LYS A 42 -16.70 3.28 -1.17
CA LYS A 42 -15.80 4.41 -1.41
C LYS A 42 -15.51 5.22 -0.13
N GLN A 43 -16.48 5.30 0.78
CA GLN A 43 -16.33 5.99 2.06
C GLN A 43 -15.37 5.26 2.99
N ASP A 44 -15.48 3.94 3.10
CA ASP A 44 -14.58 3.11 3.92
C ASP A 44 -13.13 3.24 3.46
N ILE A 45 -12.92 3.23 2.14
CA ILE A 45 -11.61 3.45 1.54
C ILE A 45 -11.07 4.83 1.95
N LYS A 46 -11.86 5.90 1.81
CA LYS A 46 -11.44 7.25 2.24
C LYS A 46 -11.04 7.31 3.72
N VAL A 47 -11.78 6.61 4.60
CA VAL A 47 -11.46 6.54 6.03
C VAL A 47 -10.14 5.80 6.24
N LEU A 48 -9.92 4.68 5.56
CA LEU A 48 -8.66 3.93 5.62
C LEU A 48 -7.46 4.74 5.10
N GLU A 49 -7.62 5.44 3.98
CA GLU A 49 -6.62 6.39 3.46
C GLU A 49 -6.27 7.46 4.49
N SER A 50 -7.28 8.06 5.14
CA SER A 50 -7.10 9.08 6.17
C SER A 50 -6.35 8.52 7.39
N ILE A 51 -6.65 7.30 7.82
CA ILE A 51 -5.94 6.62 8.91
C ILE A 51 -4.47 6.38 8.51
N GLN A 52 -4.20 5.88 7.30
CA GLN A 52 -2.85 5.73 6.78
C GLN A 52 -2.10 7.07 6.79
N ASP A 53 -2.73 8.14 6.28
CA ASP A 53 -2.13 9.47 6.22
C ASP A 53 -1.82 10.03 7.60
N LYS A 54 -2.72 9.82 8.58
CA LYS A 54 -2.49 10.22 9.97
C LYS A 54 -1.30 9.49 10.58
N CYS A 55 -1.18 8.18 10.36
CA CYS A 55 -0.02 7.40 10.81
C CYS A 55 1.29 7.93 10.20
N LEU A 56 1.30 8.25 8.90
CA LEU A 56 2.49 8.78 8.24
C LEU A 56 2.88 10.16 8.77
N ARG A 57 1.91 11.04 9.01
CA ARG A 57 2.16 12.37 9.62
C ARG A 57 2.77 12.21 11.02
N MET A 58 2.27 11.27 11.83
CA MET A 58 2.83 11.02 13.16
C MET A 58 4.27 10.54 13.13
N ILE A 59 4.60 9.63 12.20
CA ILE A 59 5.96 9.10 12.04
C ILE A 59 6.98 10.21 11.78
N VAL A 60 6.62 11.18 10.94
CA VAL A 60 7.50 12.30 10.56
C VAL A 60 7.38 13.47 11.54
N GLY A 61 6.36 13.50 12.39
CA GLY A 61 5.97 14.67 13.17
C GLY A 61 5.54 15.84 12.28
N GLY A 62 4.87 15.52 11.16
CA GLY A 62 4.31 16.50 10.23
C GLY A 62 3.03 17.13 10.77
N HIS A 63 2.67 18.28 10.21
CA HIS A 63 1.44 18.99 10.58
C HIS A 63 0.19 18.18 10.22
N ALA A 64 -0.92 18.45 10.92
CA ALA A 64 -2.20 17.77 10.73
C ALA A 64 -2.80 17.93 9.32
N THR A 65 -2.24 18.79 8.46
CA THR A 65 -2.66 19.00 7.05
C THR A 65 -1.56 18.65 6.03
N SER A 66 -0.37 18.21 6.46
CA SER A 66 0.76 17.97 5.55
C SER A 66 0.48 16.88 4.53
N PHE A 67 0.79 17.13 3.25
CA PHE A 67 0.64 16.13 2.19
C PHE A 67 1.50 14.89 2.48
N THR A 68 0.89 13.71 2.33
CA THR A 68 1.51 12.41 2.58
C THR A 68 1.89 11.68 1.30
N ILE A 69 1.56 12.24 0.14
CA ILE A 69 1.82 11.64 -1.18
C ILE A 69 3.33 11.40 -1.37
N VAL A 70 4.15 12.40 -1.06
CA VAL A 70 5.62 12.31 -1.12
C VAL A 70 6.14 11.25 -0.14
N LEU A 71 5.58 11.18 1.08
CA LEU A 71 5.96 10.18 2.09
C LEU A 71 5.63 8.76 1.64
N LYS A 72 4.45 8.56 1.04
CA LYS A 72 4.04 7.28 0.45
C LYS A 72 5.00 6.87 -0.66
N HIS A 73 5.40 7.82 -1.51
CA HIS A 73 6.34 7.56 -2.60
C HIS A 73 7.73 7.17 -2.10
N ILE A 74 8.36 8.01 -1.29
CA ILE A 74 9.73 7.79 -0.75
C ILE A 74 9.80 6.48 0.06
N CYS A 75 8.73 6.11 0.77
CA CYS A 75 8.65 4.88 1.55
C CYS A 75 8.11 3.65 0.77
N ASN A 76 7.82 3.80 -0.52
CA ASN A 76 7.22 2.75 -1.37
C ASN A 76 5.93 2.14 -0.76
N LEU A 77 5.03 3.00 -0.29
CA LEU A 77 3.73 2.64 0.28
C LEU A 77 2.61 2.85 -0.74
N PRO A 78 1.83 1.82 -1.07
CA PRO A 78 0.65 1.99 -1.92
C PRO A 78 -0.47 2.74 -1.19
N SER A 79 -1.42 3.25 -1.97
CA SER A 79 -2.72 3.69 -1.47
C SER A 79 -3.50 2.50 -0.85
N MET A 80 -4.35 2.76 0.14
CA MET A 80 -5.21 1.74 0.74
C MET A 80 -6.21 1.18 -0.27
N LYS A 81 -6.69 2.00 -1.23
CA LYS A 81 -7.50 1.50 -2.36
C LYS A 81 -6.76 0.42 -3.15
N PHE A 82 -5.57 0.76 -3.66
CA PHE A 82 -4.78 -0.18 -4.46
C PHE A 82 -4.40 -1.41 -3.63
N ARG A 83 -4.09 -1.20 -2.34
CA ARG A 83 -3.75 -2.29 -1.43
C ARG A 83 -4.92 -3.26 -1.22
N ALA A 84 -6.13 -2.73 -1.01
CA ALA A 84 -7.34 -3.53 -0.89
C ALA A 84 -7.59 -4.32 -2.18
N ASP A 85 -7.44 -3.69 -3.34
CA ASP A 85 -7.64 -4.34 -4.63
C ASP A 85 -6.66 -5.51 -4.83
N VAL A 86 -5.37 -5.29 -4.52
CA VAL A 86 -4.35 -6.35 -4.58
C VAL A 86 -4.66 -7.50 -3.62
N LEU A 87 -5.11 -7.21 -2.40
CA LEU A 87 -5.42 -8.23 -1.40
C LEU A 87 -6.63 -9.07 -1.82
N LYS A 88 -7.69 -8.43 -2.32
CA LYS A 88 -8.87 -9.11 -2.88
C LYS A 88 -8.50 -9.96 -4.08
N ALA A 89 -7.71 -9.41 -5.00
CA ALA A 89 -7.24 -10.15 -6.17
C ALA A 89 -6.43 -11.39 -5.77
N LYS A 90 -5.49 -11.26 -4.83
CA LYS A 90 -4.73 -12.39 -4.30
C LYS A 90 -5.61 -13.44 -3.62
N PHE A 91 -6.63 -13.01 -2.87
CA PHE A 91 -7.58 -13.91 -2.24
C PHE A 91 -8.40 -14.68 -3.27
N CYS A 92 -8.96 -14.01 -4.28
CA CYS A 92 -9.69 -14.64 -5.37
C CYS A 92 -8.82 -15.57 -6.23
N ILE A 93 -7.55 -15.23 -6.44
CA ILE A 93 -6.60 -16.12 -7.13
C ILE A 93 -6.38 -17.39 -6.31
N ARG A 94 -6.13 -17.25 -4.99
CA ARG A 94 -5.93 -18.40 -4.10
C ARG A 94 -7.18 -19.28 -4.04
N SER A 95 -8.37 -18.68 -4.03
CA SER A 95 -9.61 -19.45 -3.93
C SER A 95 -9.85 -20.37 -5.13
N ARG A 96 -9.34 -20.01 -6.33
CA ARG A 96 -9.41 -20.86 -7.54
C ARG A 96 -8.58 -22.13 -7.44
N PHE A 97 -7.56 -22.15 -6.58
CA PHE A 97 -6.66 -23.29 -6.41
C PHE A 97 -6.91 -24.07 -5.12
N LEU A 98 -7.96 -23.73 -4.37
CA LEU A 98 -8.35 -24.49 -3.18
C LEU A 98 -8.93 -25.86 -3.57
N PRO A 99 -8.60 -26.93 -2.83
CA PRO A 99 -9.25 -28.22 -3.02
C PRO A 99 -10.77 -28.14 -2.80
N ALA A 100 -11.52 -29.01 -3.47
CA ALA A 100 -12.99 -29.00 -3.43
C ALA A 100 -13.59 -29.25 -2.04
N GLN A 101 -12.83 -29.91 -1.16
CA GLN A 101 -13.22 -30.24 0.22
C GLN A 101 -13.13 -29.08 1.22
N PHE A 102 -12.53 -27.95 0.82
CA PHE A 102 -12.45 -26.79 1.72
C PHE A 102 -13.80 -26.12 1.86
N LEU A 103 -14.11 -25.66 3.08
CA LEU A 103 -15.37 -24.98 3.41
C LEU A 103 -15.68 -23.84 2.45
N LEU A 104 -14.68 -23.05 2.04
CA LEU A 104 -14.87 -21.95 1.09
C LEU A 104 -15.28 -22.45 -0.30
N SER A 105 -14.69 -23.55 -0.78
CA SER A 105 -15.05 -24.20 -2.05
C SER A 105 -16.47 -24.77 -2.01
N LEU A 106 -16.85 -25.39 -0.87
CA LEU A 106 -18.19 -25.93 -0.63
C LEU A 106 -19.24 -24.82 -0.56
N LEU A 107 -18.98 -23.74 0.18
CA LEU A 107 -19.86 -22.58 0.27
C LEU A 107 -20.05 -21.91 -1.10
N HIS A 108 -18.99 -21.77 -1.88
CA HIS A 108 -19.10 -21.21 -3.22
C HIS A 108 -19.97 -22.08 -4.15
N ARG A 109 -19.84 -23.41 -4.05
CA ARG A 109 -20.57 -24.37 -4.88
C ARG A 109 -22.05 -24.48 -4.50
N HIS A 110 -22.36 -24.54 -3.21
CA HIS A 110 -23.70 -24.85 -2.71
C HIS A 110 -24.50 -23.62 -2.26
N HIS A 111 -23.81 -22.51 -1.96
CA HIS A 111 -24.40 -21.34 -1.31
C HIS A 111 -23.87 -20.04 -1.96
N THR A 112 -24.09 -19.90 -3.27
CA THR A 112 -23.64 -18.76 -4.08
C THR A 112 -24.11 -17.40 -3.56
N ILE A 113 -25.28 -17.36 -2.91
CA ILE A 113 -25.88 -16.15 -2.30
C ILE A 113 -25.01 -15.60 -1.15
N TYR A 114 -24.37 -16.48 -0.38
CA TYR A 114 -23.52 -16.10 0.76
C TYR A 114 -22.05 -15.93 0.35
N SER A 115 -21.71 -16.27 -0.89
CA SER A 115 -20.36 -16.21 -1.39
C SER A 115 -20.00 -14.79 -1.81
N SER A 116 -19.30 -14.07 -0.93
CA SER A 116 -18.71 -12.75 -1.25
C SER A 116 -17.72 -12.81 -2.44
N LEU A 117 -17.20 -13.98 -2.83
CA LEU A 117 -16.27 -14.16 -3.94
C LEU A 117 -16.77 -13.57 -5.28
N VAL A 118 -18.07 -13.67 -5.57
CA VAL A 118 -18.63 -13.10 -6.80
C VAL A 118 -18.51 -11.57 -6.78
N SER A 119 -18.78 -10.95 -5.63
CA SER A 119 -18.64 -9.51 -5.44
C SER A 119 -17.17 -9.06 -5.43
N LEU A 120 -16.27 -9.84 -4.81
CA LEU A 120 -14.84 -9.57 -4.74
C LEU A 120 -14.15 -9.78 -6.11
N GLY A 121 -14.70 -10.66 -6.94
CA GLY A 121 -14.24 -10.95 -8.30
C GLY A 121 -14.41 -9.81 -9.29
N LYS A 122 -15.26 -8.81 -9.00
CA LYS A 122 -15.48 -7.61 -9.83
C LYS A 122 -14.31 -6.60 -9.76
N ASN A 123 -13.15 -7.02 -9.26
CA ASN A 123 -12.00 -6.15 -9.11
C ASN A 123 -11.36 -5.84 -10.47
N ASN A 124 -11.10 -4.57 -10.78
CA ASN A 124 -10.42 -4.16 -12.01
C ASN A 124 -9.05 -4.83 -12.17
N LEU A 125 -8.33 -5.12 -11.08
CA LEU A 125 -7.04 -5.81 -11.16
C LEU A 125 -7.17 -7.27 -11.63
N LEU A 126 -8.32 -7.90 -11.42
CA LEU A 126 -8.59 -9.27 -11.88
C LEU A 126 -9.01 -9.30 -13.35
N SER A 127 -9.69 -8.26 -13.85
CA SER A 127 -10.08 -8.17 -15.25
C SER A 127 -8.89 -7.92 -16.19
N HIS A 128 -7.82 -7.30 -15.70
CA HIS A 128 -6.61 -7.02 -16.48
C HIS A 128 -5.54 -8.12 -16.42
N LEU A 129 -5.86 -9.31 -15.88
CA LEU A 129 -4.89 -10.40 -15.80
C LEU A 129 -4.57 -10.96 -17.21
N PRO A 130 -3.28 -11.01 -17.61
CA PRO A 130 -2.90 -11.62 -18.87
C PRO A 130 -3.14 -13.14 -18.83
N PRO A 131 -3.63 -13.75 -19.93
CA PRO A 131 -3.87 -15.19 -19.99
C PRO A 131 -2.58 -16.03 -19.89
N THR A 132 -1.44 -15.43 -20.24
CA THR A 132 -0.11 -16.06 -20.16
C THR A 132 0.48 -16.06 -18.75
N LEU A 133 -0.14 -15.38 -17.79
CA LEU A 133 0.41 -15.21 -16.46
C LEU A 133 0.31 -16.51 -15.65
N LYS A 134 1.45 -16.98 -15.13
CA LYS A 134 1.52 -18.14 -14.23
C LYS A 134 0.90 -17.80 -12.87
N LEU A 135 -0.41 -17.96 -12.75
CA LEU A 135 -1.20 -17.58 -11.57
C LEU A 135 -0.83 -18.35 -10.29
N ARG A 136 -0.24 -19.56 -10.43
CA ARG A 136 0.32 -20.33 -9.31
C ARG A 136 1.64 -19.78 -8.78
N SER A 137 2.35 -18.97 -9.55
CA SER A 137 3.63 -18.37 -9.12
C SER A 137 3.36 -17.09 -8.33
N PRO A 138 3.68 -17.03 -7.02
CA PRO A 138 3.45 -15.84 -6.21
C PRO A 138 4.26 -14.63 -6.67
N SER A 139 5.47 -14.86 -7.22
CA SER A 139 6.34 -13.82 -7.73
C SER A 139 5.81 -13.22 -9.03
N ALA A 140 5.30 -14.04 -9.95
CA ALA A 140 4.72 -13.55 -11.20
C ALA A 140 3.50 -12.65 -10.95
N VAL A 141 2.59 -13.07 -10.06
CA VAL A 141 1.42 -12.28 -9.66
C VAL A 141 1.85 -10.98 -8.96
N LYS A 142 2.87 -11.03 -8.09
CA LYS A 142 3.40 -9.85 -7.41
C LYS A 142 3.96 -8.84 -8.42
N ASN A 143 4.84 -9.27 -9.32
CA ASN A 143 5.51 -8.40 -10.29
C ASN A 143 4.49 -7.74 -11.23
N HIS A 144 3.45 -8.47 -11.62
CA HIS A 144 2.39 -7.91 -12.46
C HIS A 144 1.60 -6.81 -11.76
N PHE A 145 1.21 -6.99 -10.48
CA PHE A 145 0.57 -5.92 -9.73
C PHE A 145 1.50 -4.72 -9.50
N GLU A 146 2.80 -4.96 -9.28
CA GLU A 146 3.78 -3.87 -9.19
C GLU A 146 3.86 -3.08 -10.50
N SER A 147 3.87 -3.75 -11.65
CA SER A 147 3.83 -3.10 -12.97
C SER A 147 2.56 -2.27 -13.20
N ILE A 148 1.38 -2.77 -12.81
CA ILE A 148 0.14 -1.97 -12.88
C ILE A 148 0.25 -0.71 -12.01
N ARG A 149 0.84 -0.83 -10.83
CA ARG A 149 1.05 0.31 -9.93
C ARG A 149 2.01 1.33 -10.52
N GLU A 150 3.10 0.87 -11.13
CA GLU A 150 4.09 1.72 -11.81
C GLU A 150 3.45 2.47 -12.98
N ALA A 151 2.67 1.78 -13.81
CA ALA A 151 1.93 2.42 -14.91
C ALA A 151 0.96 3.49 -14.39
N GLY A 152 0.16 3.17 -13.37
CA GLY A 152 -0.76 4.12 -12.75
C GLY A 152 -0.04 5.32 -12.10
N PHE A 153 1.14 5.10 -11.53
CA PHE A 153 1.97 6.17 -10.98
C PHE A 153 2.60 7.05 -12.08
N ALA A 154 3.04 6.46 -13.19
CA ALA A 154 3.53 7.23 -14.34
C ALA A 154 2.44 8.15 -14.91
N THR A 155 1.20 7.66 -15.05
CA THR A 155 0.05 8.49 -15.43
C THR A 155 -0.23 9.59 -14.40
N PHE A 156 -0.15 9.27 -13.11
CA PHE A 156 -0.30 10.25 -12.04
C PHE A 156 0.74 11.37 -12.13
N LEU A 157 2.02 11.03 -12.34
CA LEU A 157 3.09 12.01 -12.53
C LEU A 157 2.85 12.93 -13.73
N GLN A 158 2.39 12.39 -14.86
CA GLN A 158 2.07 13.18 -16.06
C GLN A 158 0.93 14.17 -15.81
N SER A 159 -0.06 13.77 -15.02
CA SER A 159 -1.24 14.60 -14.71
C SER A 159 -1.02 15.62 -13.58
N ASN A 160 0.00 15.43 -12.75
CA ASN A 160 0.17 16.16 -11.50
C ASN A 160 1.24 17.25 -11.64
N THR A 161 0.89 18.48 -11.28
CA THR A 161 1.75 19.67 -11.32
C THR A 161 2.53 19.90 -10.02
N GLN A 162 2.38 19.03 -9.02
CA GLN A 162 3.08 19.18 -7.74
C GLN A 162 4.60 18.97 -7.89
N VAL A 163 5.35 20.05 -7.74
CA VAL A 163 6.83 20.08 -7.86
C VAL A 163 7.52 19.01 -7.00
N LEU A 164 7.04 18.79 -5.77
CA LEU A 164 7.67 17.86 -4.83
C LEU A 164 7.59 16.40 -5.28
N ILE A 165 6.51 15.98 -5.95
CA ILE A 165 6.40 14.61 -6.43
C ILE A 165 7.21 14.40 -7.72
N GLN A 166 7.28 15.43 -8.58
CA GLN A 166 8.10 15.43 -9.78
C GLN A 166 9.60 15.42 -9.46
N ALA A 167 9.99 16.05 -8.35
CA ALA A 167 11.37 16.03 -7.87
C ALA A 167 11.80 14.65 -7.34
N CYS A 168 10.85 13.75 -7.01
CA CYS A 168 11.16 12.39 -6.58
C CYS A 168 11.56 11.48 -7.75
N CYS A 169 12.24 10.38 -7.48
CA CYS A 169 12.59 9.41 -8.52
C CYS A 169 11.32 8.87 -9.21
N PRO A 170 11.32 8.68 -10.55
CA PRO A 170 10.15 8.21 -11.28
C PRO A 170 9.83 6.72 -11.04
N VAL A 171 10.77 5.98 -10.46
CA VAL A 171 10.63 4.55 -10.16
C VAL A 171 10.02 4.36 -8.77
N LEU A 172 9.06 3.43 -8.65
CA LEU A 172 8.44 3.06 -7.37
C LEU A 172 9.40 2.16 -6.56
N GLY A 173 10.30 2.80 -5.81
CA GLY A 173 11.24 2.14 -4.92
C GLY A 173 11.32 2.83 -3.57
N VAL A 174 12.04 2.22 -2.62
CA VAL A 174 12.47 2.98 -1.44
C VAL A 174 13.55 3.95 -1.92
N ASP A 175 13.36 5.25 -1.70
CA ASP A 175 14.30 6.25 -2.21
C ASP A 175 15.70 6.04 -1.57
N PRO A 176 16.79 6.06 -2.37
CA PRO A 176 18.16 5.90 -1.87
C PRO A 176 18.54 6.91 -0.77
N ILE A 177 17.88 8.07 -0.71
CA ILE A 177 18.07 9.06 0.37
C ILE A 177 17.80 8.48 1.77
N LEU A 178 16.98 7.45 1.86
CA LEU A 178 16.67 6.76 3.10
C LEU A 178 17.77 5.76 3.52
N PHE A 179 18.61 5.33 2.59
CA PHE A 179 19.70 4.37 2.82
C PHE A 179 21.06 5.04 3.06
N LEU A 180 21.22 6.30 2.66
CA LEU A 180 22.43 7.06 2.95
C LEU A 180 22.66 7.11 4.47
N PRO A 181 23.81 6.60 4.97
CA PRO A 181 24.21 6.80 6.35
C PRO A 181 24.52 8.29 6.51
N ALA A 182 23.49 9.06 6.84
CA ALA A 182 23.56 10.49 7.06
C ALA A 182 23.13 10.77 8.50
N SER A 183 23.87 11.63 9.18
CA SER A 183 23.51 12.17 10.48
C SER A 183 22.14 12.89 10.40
N CYS A 184 21.46 13.06 11.54
CA CYS A 184 20.19 13.79 11.59
C CYS A 184 20.30 15.22 11.01
N VAL A 185 21.47 15.85 11.13
CA VAL A 185 21.75 17.19 10.60
C VAL A 185 21.85 17.15 9.08
N GLU A 186 22.63 16.24 8.51
CA GLU A 186 22.77 16.05 7.06
C GLU A 186 21.44 15.64 6.41
N ARG A 187 20.68 14.75 7.06
CA ARG A 187 19.33 14.37 6.62
C ARG A 187 18.38 15.57 6.64
N GLY A 188 18.43 16.40 7.68
CA GLY A 188 17.66 17.65 7.76
C GLY A 188 18.07 18.66 6.69
N CYS A 189 19.36 18.78 6.39
CA CYS A 189 19.88 19.62 5.32
C CYS A 189 19.42 19.13 3.95
N LEU A 190 19.54 17.84 3.64
CA LEU A 190 19.09 17.25 2.36
C LEU A 190 17.58 17.40 2.13
N ILE A 191 16.77 17.19 3.17
CA ILE A 191 15.32 17.40 3.10
C ILE A 191 14.99 18.88 2.88
N ARG A 192 15.71 19.81 3.54
CA ARG A 192 15.53 21.26 3.35
C ARG A 192 16.02 21.74 1.97
N TRP A 193 17.10 21.16 1.45
CA TRP A 193 17.69 21.53 0.16
C TRP A 193 16.76 21.16 -1.01
N ARG A 194 16.05 20.03 -0.93
CA ARG A 194 15.14 19.54 -1.99
C ARG A 194 13.73 20.15 -1.93
N MET A 195 13.42 20.90 -0.86
CA MET A 195 12.12 21.58 -0.66
C MET A 195 12.19 23.09 -0.95
N ARG A 196 13.33 23.58 -1.44
CA ARG A 196 13.52 24.94 -1.97
C ARG A 196 13.49 24.94 -3.49
#